data_AF-A0A5S4VEF1-F1
#
_entry.id   AF-A0A5S4VEF1-F1
#
_cell.length_a   1.000
_cell.length_b   1.000
_cell.length_c   1.000
_cell.angle_alpha   90.00
_cell.angle_beta   90.00
_cell.angle_gamma   90.00
#
_symmetry.space_group_name_H-M   'P 1'
#
loop_
_entity.id
_entity.type
_entity.pdbx_description
1 polymer ?
#
loop_
_entity_poly.entity_id
_entity_poly.type
_entity_poly.pdbx_seq_one_letter_code
_entity_poly.pdbx_strand_id
1 'polypeptide(L)' 'MEMVLNNGFCELSMDEMCEIDGGGGAWKAVKAFTGVVLVGFSPAVGVGVGILAGPIAGVSAGGGCASAGLSLIGSACH' A
#
# COMPACT_ATOMS: atom_id res chain seq x y z
N MET A 1 3.71 6.89 30.20
CA MET A 1 2.76 6.49 29.14
C MET A 1 1.94 7.73 28.85
N GLU A 2 2.32 8.47 27.81
CA GLU A 2 1.75 9.79 27.53
C GLU A 2 0.45 9.60 26.74
N MET A 3 -0.67 9.99 27.34
CA MET A 3 -2.01 9.89 26.76
C MET A 3 -2.41 11.28 26.28
N VAL A 4 -2.62 11.45 24.98
CA VAL A 4 -3.04 12.74 24.41
C VAL A 4 -4.57 12.79 24.37
N LEU A 5 -5.13 13.62 25.24
CA LEU A 5 -6.57 13.92 25.29
C LEU A 5 -6.92 14.93 24.18
N ASN A 6 -7.90 14.62 23.33
CA ASN A 6 -8.56 15.63 22.51
C ASN A 6 -10.08 15.41 22.45
N ASN A 7 -10.82 16.22 23.22
CA ASN A 7 -12.22 16.60 23.00
C ASN A 7 -13.28 15.48 22.84
N GLY A 8 -13.45 14.64 23.87
CA GLY A 8 -14.79 14.11 24.21
C GLY A 8 -15.30 12.87 23.49
N PHE A 9 -14.44 12.05 22.89
CA PHE A 9 -14.81 10.72 22.39
C PHE A 9 -13.96 9.62 23.03
N CYS A 10 -14.59 8.45 23.24
CA CYS A 10 -14.05 7.26 23.89
C CYS A 10 -12.58 6.99 23.57
N GLU A 11 -11.83 6.69 24.62
CA GLU A 11 -10.44 6.25 24.63
C GLU A 11 -10.27 5.05 23.70
N LEU A 12 -9.74 5.28 22.48
CA LEU A 12 -9.27 4.20 21.61
C LEU A 12 -7.77 4.09 21.84
N SER A 13 -7.35 2.93 22.36
CA SER A 13 -5.93 2.60 22.52
C SER A 13 -5.25 2.55 21.16
N MET A 14 -3.90 2.69 21.09
CA MET A 14 -3.17 2.62 19.80
C MET A 14 -3.52 1.36 18.98
N ASP A 15 -3.92 0.27 19.65
CA ASP A 15 -4.42 -0.95 19.02
C ASP A 15 -5.71 -0.73 18.22
N GLU A 16 -6.67 0.04 18.74
CA GLU A 16 -7.92 0.34 18.04
C GLU A 16 -7.76 1.36 16.91
N MET A 17 -6.79 2.28 17.00
CA MET A 17 -6.41 3.09 15.84
C MET A 17 -5.79 2.22 14.73
N CYS A 18 -5.01 1.19 15.09
CA CYS A 18 -4.43 0.26 14.13
C CYS A 18 -5.49 -0.67 13.51
N GLU A 19 -6.53 -1.02 14.29
CA GLU A 19 -7.67 -1.80 13.82
C GLU A 19 -8.60 -0.98 12.90
N ILE A 20 -8.77 0.33 13.15
CA ILE A 20 -9.56 1.27 12.34
C ILE A 20 -8.80 1.73 11.07
N ASP A 21 -7.48 1.92 11.12
CA ASP A 21 -6.64 2.35 9.98
C ASP A 21 -6.22 1.18 9.05
N GLY A 22 -6.53 -0.05 9.45
CA GLY A 22 -6.60 -1.17 8.52
C GLY A 22 -6.16 -2.47 9.12
N GLY A 23 -7.04 -3.06 9.94
CA GLY A 23 -7.13 -4.49 10.23
C GLY A 23 -5.90 -5.12 10.91
N GLY A 24 -6.13 -6.03 11.85
CA GLY A 24 -5.05 -6.75 12.56
C GLY A 24 -4.01 -7.43 11.65
N GLY A 25 -2.98 -8.06 12.22
CA GLY A 25 -1.78 -8.54 11.52
C GLY A 25 -1.98 -9.31 10.20
N ALA A 26 -3.13 -9.98 10.00
CA ALA A 26 -3.51 -10.57 8.72
C ALA A 26 -3.67 -9.53 7.58
N TRP A 27 -4.22 -8.36 7.86
CA TRP A 27 -4.42 -7.28 6.87
C TRP A 27 -3.10 -6.63 6.46
N LYS A 28 -2.17 -6.47 7.41
CA LYS A 28 -0.79 -6.05 7.14
C LYS A 28 -0.08 -7.05 6.23
N ALA A 29 -0.24 -8.36 6.49
CA ALA A 29 0.31 -9.41 5.62
C ALA A 29 -0.29 -9.39 4.20
N VAL A 30 -1.60 -9.17 4.07
CA VAL A 30 -2.27 -9.05 2.77
C VAL A 30 -1.78 -7.82 2.00
N LYS A 31 -1.69 -6.65 2.64
CA LYS A 31 -1.15 -5.43 2.02
C LYS A 31 0.28 -5.62 1.53
N ALA A 32 1.15 -6.24 2.35
CA ALA A 32 2.52 -6.55 1.96
C ALA A 32 2.57 -7.51 0.77
N PHE A 33 1.80 -8.60 0.79
CA PHE A 33 1.76 -9.57 -0.30
C PHE A 33 1.26 -8.95 -1.61
N THR A 34 0.14 -8.21 -1.56
CA THR A 34 -0.40 -7.50 -2.73
C THR A 34 0.61 -6.49 -3.28
N GLY A 35 1.31 -5.77 -2.41
CA GLY A 35 2.35 -4.83 -2.82
C GLY A 35 3.52 -5.52 -3.52
N VAL A 36 4.00 -6.65 -2.99
CA VAL A 36 5.08 -7.46 -3.62
C VAL A 36 4.65 -7.98 -4.98
N VAL A 37 3.42 -8.48 -5.12
CA VAL A 37 2.88 -8.95 -6.39
C VAL A 37 2.82 -7.81 -7.41
N LEU A 38 2.33 -6.64 -7.01
CA LEU A 38 2.26 -5.46 -7.89
C LEU A 38 3.65 -5.03 -8.38
N VAL A 39 4.64 -4.92 -7.48
CA VAL A 39 6.02 -4.58 -7.87
C VAL A 39 6.61 -5.66 -8.79
N GLY A 40 6.38 -6.94 -8.48
CA GLY A 40 6.88 -8.06 -9.27
C GLY A 40 6.32 -8.12 -10.70
N PHE A 41 5.05 -7.73 -10.89
CA PHE A 41 4.42 -7.70 -12.21
C PHE A 41 4.58 -6.37 -12.96
N SER A 42 5.04 -5.30 -12.31
CA SER A 42 5.26 -3.99 -12.95
C SER A 42 6.08 -4.04 -14.25
N PRO A 43 7.15 -4.85 -14.38
CA PRO A 43 7.87 -4.95 -15.65
C PRO A 43 7.00 -5.51 -16.78
N ALA A 44 6.18 -6.53 -16.50
CA ALA A 44 5.29 -7.12 -17.48
C ALA A 44 4.18 -6.14 -17.90
N VAL A 45 3.63 -5.39 -16.94
CA VAL A 45 2.64 -4.33 -17.23
C VAL A 45 3.27 -3.22 -18.08
N GLY A 46 4.47 -2.77 -17.72
CA GLY A 46 5.16 -1.70 -18.45
C GLY A 46 5.51 -2.10 -19.88
N VAL A 47 5.97 -3.33 -20.09
CA VAL A 47 6.26 -3.85 -21.44
C VAL A 47 4.97 -4.07 -22.22
N GLY A 48 3.94 -4.68 -21.62
CA GLY A 48 2.66 -4.94 -22.29
C GLY A 48 1.96 -3.66 -22.75
N VAL A 49 1.85 -2.67 -21.85
CA VAL A 49 1.29 -1.36 -22.19
C VAL A 49 2.20 -0.60 -23.15
N GLY A 50 3.51 -0.73 -23.00
CA GLY A 50 4.50 -0.11 -23.88
C GLY A 50 4.40 -0.56 -25.34
N ILE A 51 4.12 -1.85 -25.56
CA ILE A 51 3.92 -2.42 -26.90
C ILE A 51 2.62 -1.90 -27.54
N LEU A 52 1.55 -1.76 -26.75
CA LEU A 52 0.22 -1.41 -27.26
C LEU A 52 -0.01 0.10 -27.43
N ALA A 53 0.50 0.89 -26.50
CA ALA A 53 0.20 2.32 -26.37
C ALA A 53 1.45 3.22 -26.45
N GLY A 54 2.62 2.64 -26.70
CA GLY A 54 3.88 3.34 -26.85
C GLY A 54 4.67 3.49 -25.54
N PRO A 55 5.96 3.87 -25.66
CA PRO A 55 6.94 3.75 -24.57
C PRO A 55 6.58 4.58 -23.34
N ILE A 56 6.02 5.79 -23.53
CA ILE A 56 5.63 6.67 -22.42
C ILE A 56 4.48 6.05 -21.62
N ALA A 57 3.47 5.49 -22.29
CA ALA A 57 2.36 4.81 -21.62
C ALA A 57 2.85 3.57 -20.86
N GLY A 58 3.79 2.81 -21.44
CA GLY A 58 4.43 1.67 -20.78
C GLY A 58 5.17 2.05 -19.49
N VAL A 59 6.04 3.05 -19.55
CA VAL A 59 6.77 3.54 -18.36
C VAL A 59 5.80 4.08 -17.30
N SER A 60 4.75 4.80 -17.72
CA SER A 60 3.75 5.34 -16.80
C SER A 60 2.98 4.24 -16.07
N ALA A 61 2.55 3.21 -16.79
CA ALA A 61 1.79 2.09 -16.22
C ALA A 61 2.67 1.21 -15.32
N GLY A 62 3.86 0.82 -15.80
CA GLY A 62 4.80 0.01 -15.01
C GLY A 62 5.30 0.75 -13.77
N GLY A 63 5.64 2.04 -13.91
CA GLY A 63 6.03 2.91 -12.81
C GLY A 63 4.91 3.08 -11.78
N GLY A 64 3.68 3.34 -12.24
CA GLY A 64 2.51 3.45 -11.37
C GLY A 64 2.24 2.19 -10.56
N CYS A 65 2.32 1.01 -11.19
CA CYS A 65 2.19 -0.28 -10.49
C CYS A 65 3.31 -0.49 -9.47
N ALA A 66 4.55 -0.09 -9.78
CA ALA A 66 5.69 -0.26 -8.88
C ALA A 66 5.57 0.68 -7.66
N SER A 67 5.18 1.93 -7.88
CA SER A 67 4.97 2.90 -6.81
C SER A 67 3.80 2.51 -5.91
N ALA A 68 2.66 2.09 -6.48
CA ALA A 68 1.52 1.61 -5.70
C ALA A 68 1.88 0.37 -4.87
N GLY A 69 2.63 -0.56 -5.48
CA GLY A 69 3.10 -1.75 -4.78
C GLY A 69 4.04 -1.41 -3.61
N LEU A 70 4.99 -0.49 -3.81
CA LEU A 70 5.91 -0.03 -2.76
C LEU A 70 5.17 0.70 -1.63
N SER A 71 4.17 1.53 -1.94
CA SER A 71 3.33 2.20 -0.94
C SER A 71 2.54 1.21 -0.09
N LEU A 72 2.02 0.14 -0.68
CA LEU A 72 1.31 -0.92 0.04
C LEU A 72 2.25 -1.72 0.96
N ILE A 73 3.47 -2.01 0.51
CA ILE A 73 4.50 -2.64 1.35
C ILE A 73 4.85 -1.72 2.52
N GLY A 74 5.10 -0.44 2.28
CA GLY A 74 5.42 0.53 3.32
C GLY A 74 4.32 0.69 4.38
N SER A 75 3.05 0.73 3.94
CA SER A 75 1.88 0.79 4.82
C SER A 75 1.66 -0.48 5.67
N ALA A 76 2.29 -1.59 5.31
CA ALA A 76 2.27 -2.82 6.10
C ALA A 76 3.37 -2.87 7.17
N CYS A 77 4.42 -2.06 7.06
CA CYS A 77 5.57 -2.04 7.98
C CYS A 77 5.45 -1.00 9.10
N HIS A 78 4.56 -0.01 8.96
CA HIS A 78 4.22 0.99 9.97
C HIS A 78 2.82 0.70 10.53
#